data_AF-A0A2N5DAB0-F1
#
_entry.id   AF-A0A2N5DAB0-F1
#
_cell.length_a   1.000
_cell.length_b   1.000
_cell.length_c   1.000
_cell.angle_alpha   90.00
_cell.angle_beta   90.00
_cell.angle_gamma   90.00
#
_symmetry.space_group_name_H-M   'P 1'
#
loop_
_entity.id
_entity.type
_entity.pdbx_description
1 polymer ?
#
loop_
_entity_poly.entity_id
_entity_poly.type
_entity_poly.pdbx_seq_one_letter_code
_entity_poly.pdbx_strand_id
1 'polypeptide(L)'
;MTPALEALYAFDLDMGSGRRASVRLRTPTVAKIVRLVLPPEEHTPQEAGRVLMLELEALIDTLAGHPPSAAELAAIVEDPERLGALLHVRNTVYDHLALEGRVLALCPHCDHGRAELDLTFYWLALRLPPWAFTDQGVLLKPPLLASPLPSGGRPEGWPRARGFDVIHPDAPGLRALRSLQTLEARIREQEGWRLWAPEGDQPPEGREHRHRSPAFSATLRLAVALETTPDVVDGMSVGAFFFLDLLHFALANADVVAPERAAVRCPACDGRFLPIF
;
A
#
# COMPACT_ATOMS: atom_id res chain seq x y z
N MET A 1 14.52 6.61 -12.70
CA MET A 1 13.31 7.40 -12.43
C MET A 1 13.00 8.21 -13.69
N THR A 2 11.75 8.26 -14.15
CA THR A 2 11.40 9.06 -15.34
C THR A 2 11.39 10.55 -14.98
N PRO A 3 11.63 11.47 -15.94
CA PRO A 3 11.56 12.92 -15.68
C PRO A 3 10.20 13.38 -15.12
N ALA A 4 9.12 12.67 -15.45
CA ALA A 4 7.78 12.95 -14.92
C ALA A 4 7.66 12.62 -13.43
N LEU A 5 8.28 11.53 -12.96
CA LEU A 5 8.37 11.24 -11.53
C LEU A 5 9.21 12.30 -10.82
N GLU A 6 10.37 12.67 -11.36
CA GLU A 6 11.26 13.66 -10.73
C GLU A 6 10.54 14.99 -10.42
N ALA A 7 9.65 15.42 -11.33
CA ALA A 7 8.83 16.61 -11.14
C ALA A 7 7.75 16.46 -10.04
N LEU A 8 7.23 15.26 -9.79
CA LEU A 8 6.29 15.02 -8.68
C LEU A 8 6.99 15.04 -7.32
N TYR A 9 8.26 14.63 -7.28
CA TYR A 9 9.03 14.58 -6.04
C TYR A 9 9.67 15.92 -5.69
N ALA A 10 9.82 16.85 -6.64
CA ALA A 10 10.42 18.16 -6.41
C ALA A 10 9.42 19.29 -6.68
N PHE A 11 9.11 20.11 -5.66
CA PHE A 11 8.13 21.19 -5.77
C PHE A 11 8.46 22.37 -4.85
N ASP A 12 7.87 23.53 -5.10
CA ASP A 12 8.05 24.72 -4.26
C ASP A 12 6.91 24.86 -3.24
N LEU A 13 7.26 24.98 -1.97
CA LEU A 13 6.34 25.23 -0.85
C LEU A 13 6.48 26.69 -0.37
N ASP A 14 5.36 27.38 -0.10
CA ASP A 14 5.39 28.70 0.54
C ASP A 14 5.68 28.56 2.04
N MET A 15 6.66 29.29 2.54
CA MET A 15 7.08 29.27 3.96
C MET A 15 6.44 30.39 4.80
N GLY A 16 5.37 31.06 4.32
CA GLY A 16 4.57 32.02 5.09
C GLY A 16 5.08 33.46 5.12
N SER A 17 6.04 33.78 4.26
CA SER A 17 6.64 35.13 4.13
C SER A 17 6.69 35.61 2.67
N GLY A 18 6.01 34.90 1.76
CA GLY A 18 6.19 35.05 0.32
C GLY A 18 7.48 34.40 -0.21
N ARG A 19 8.28 33.79 0.68
CA ARG A 19 9.45 32.98 0.32
C ARG A 19 9.01 31.57 -0.04
N ARG A 20 9.33 31.15 -1.26
CA ARG A 20 9.21 29.75 -1.68
C ARG A 20 10.48 28.97 -1.36
N ALA A 21 10.33 27.74 -0.88
CA ALA A 21 11.42 26.80 -0.66
C ALA A 21 11.22 25.56 -1.53
N SER A 22 12.28 25.14 -2.22
CA SER A 22 12.26 23.90 -2.98
C SER A 22 12.29 22.70 -2.03
N VAL A 23 11.28 21.84 -2.13
CA VAL A 23 11.12 20.60 -1.37
C VAL A 23 11.39 19.45 -2.31
N ARG A 24 12.20 18.49 -1.86
CA ARG A 24 12.37 17.19 -2.51
C ARG A 24 11.86 16.11 -1.57
N LEU A 25 10.93 15.30 -2.04
CA LEU A 25 10.44 14.12 -1.35
C LEU A 25 11.32 12.90 -1.68
N ARG A 26 11.21 11.89 -0.83
CA ARG A 26 11.63 10.51 -1.09
C ARG A 26 10.52 9.55 -0.68
N THR A 27 10.50 8.36 -1.27
CA THR A 27 9.57 7.31 -0.81
C THR A 27 10.15 6.63 0.44
N PRO A 28 9.44 6.64 1.58
CA PRO A 28 9.87 5.93 2.77
C PRO A 28 9.57 4.44 2.62
N THR A 29 10.18 3.62 3.49
CA THR A 29 9.80 2.22 3.60
C THR A 29 8.55 2.06 4.48
N VAL A 30 7.85 0.94 4.35
CA VAL A 30 6.71 0.58 5.21
C VAL A 30 7.08 0.67 6.69
N ALA A 31 8.23 0.11 7.09
CA ALA A 31 8.68 0.17 8.48
C ALA A 31 8.85 1.59 9.02
N LYS A 32 9.30 2.54 8.17
CA LYS A 32 9.48 3.94 8.59
C LYS A 32 8.15 4.60 8.93
N ILE A 33 7.09 4.29 8.18
CA ILE A 33 5.77 4.90 8.36
C ILE A 33 4.94 4.15 9.41
N VAL A 34 5.00 2.82 9.43
CA VAL A 34 4.20 2.00 10.35
C VAL A 34 4.60 2.22 11.82
N ARG A 35 5.87 2.52 12.10
CA ARG A 35 6.34 2.93 13.45
C ARG A 35 5.73 4.23 13.97
N LEU A 36 5.13 5.03 13.09
CA LEU A 36 4.54 6.31 13.45
C LEU A 36 3.05 6.18 13.82
N VAL A 37 2.46 4.99 13.64
CA VAL A 37 1.06 4.74 13.98
C VAL A 37 0.92 4.60 15.50
N LEU A 38 0.16 5.52 16.09
CA LEU A 38 -0.11 5.51 17.53
C LEU A 38 -1.17 4.48 17.89
N PRO A 39 -1.07 3.86 19.08
CA PRO A 39 -2.15 3.08 19.62
C PRO A 39 -3.37 3.97 19.94
N PRO A 40 -4.61 3.45 19.89
CA PRO A 40 -5.84 4.24 20.05
C PRO A 40 -5.89 5.14 21.29
N GLU A 41 -5.33 4.66 22.40
CA GLU A 41 -5.24 5.36 23.68
C GLU A 41 -4.37 6.63 23.65
N GLU A 42 -3.49 6.77 22.65
CA GLU A 42 -2.57 7.90 22.47
C GLU A 42 -3.03 8.87 21.37
N HIS A 43 -4.28 8.74 20.87
CA HIS A 43 -4.83 9.60 19.81
C HIS A 43 -5.22 11.00 20.34
N THR A 44 -4.23 11.81 20.71
CA THR A 44 -4.40 13.23 21.06
C THR A 44 -3.96 14.14 19.89
N PRO A 45 -4.41 15.41 19.83
CA PRO A 45 -3.91 16.37 18.84
C PRO A 45 -2.41 16.64 18.93
N GLN A 46 -1.84 16.68 20.14
CA GLN A 46 -0.42 16.91 20.37
C GLN A 46 0.43 15.75 19.83
N GLU A 47 0.03 14.52 20.15
CA GLU A 47 0.68 13.30 19.68
C GLU A 47 0.54 13.15 18.16
N ALA A 48 -0.60 13.53 17.59
CA ALA A 48 -0.79 13.60 16.14
C ALA A 48 0.18 14.59 15.48
N GLY A 49 0.38 15.78 16.05
CA GLY A 49 1.37 16.76 15.56
C GLY A 49 2.80 16.22 15.60
N ARG A 50 3.17 15.52 16.69
CA ARG A 50 4.48 14.87 16.82
C ARG A 50 4.69 13.78 15.76
N VAL A 51 3.67 12.96 15.52
CA VAL A 51 3.68 11.91 14.48
C VAL A 51 3.84 12.51 13.09
N LEU A 52 3.10 13.59 12.79
CA LEU A 52 3.22 14.28 11.52
C LEU A 52 4.64 14.81 11.31
N MET A 53 5.28 15.42 12.32
CA MET A 53 6.67 15.87 12.18
C MET A 53 7.64 14.72 11.84
N LEU A 54 7.52 13.59 12.53
CA LEU A 54 8.35 12.40 12.25
C LEU A 54 8.08 11.82 10.86
N GLU A 55 6.83 11.88 10.40
CA GLU A 55 6.47 11.48 9.05
C GLU A 55 7.16 12.40 8.04
N LEU A 56 7.04 13.72 8.21
CA LEU A 56 7.67 14.69 7.32
C LEU A 56 9.19 14.52 7.29
N GLU A 57 9.83 14.24 8.41
CA GLU A 57 11.27 13.91 8.47
C GLU A 57 11.61 12.64 7.67
N ALA A 58 10.75 11.62 7.72
CA ALA A 58 10.93 10.41 6.93
C ALA A 58 10.76 10.66 5.42
N LEU A 59 9.90 11.60 5.04
CA LEU A 59 9.48 11.87 3.65
C LEU A 59 10.29 12.94 2.92
N ILE A 60 10.67 14.01 3.60
CA ILE A 60 11.38 15.14 2.99
C ILE A 60 12.86 14.77 2.93
N ASP A 61 13.37 14.62 1.71
CA ASP A 61 14.79 14.42 1.44
C ASP A 61 15.56 15.74 1.65
N THR A 62 15.07 16.83 1.03
CA THR A 62 15.63 18.18 1.21
C THR A 62 14.55 19.25 1.24
N LEU A 63 14.75 20.27 2.06
CA LEU A 63 14.04 21.55 2.06
C LEU A 63 15.07 22.66 1.78
N ALA A 64 14.83 23.49 0.77
CA ALA A 64 15.78 24.50 0.29
C ALA A 64 17.21 23.96 0.03
N GLY A 65 17.31 22.69 -0.40
CA GLY A 65 18.59 22.03 -0.74
C GLY A 65 19.36 21.45 0.45
N HIS A 66 18.81 21.47 1.66
CA HIS A 66 19.41 20.84 2.84
C HIS A 66 18.40 19.94 3.57
N PRO A 67 18.83 19.02 4.45
CA PRO A 67 17.91 18.29 5.32
C PRO A 67 17.07 19.27 6.16
N PRO A 68 15.75 19.02 6.34
CA PRO A 68 14.91 19.90 7.12
C PRO A 68 15.27 19.84 8.61
N SER A 69 15.28 21.00 9.27
CA SER A 69 15.41 21.09 10.72
C SER A 69 14.07 20.85 11.42
N ALA A 70 14.10 20.48 12.71
CA ALA A 70 12.87 20.29 13.50
C ALA A 70 11.98 21.54 13.54
N ALA A 71 12.57 22.74 13.57
CA ALA A 71 11.83 24.00 13.53
C ALA A 71 11.10 24.21 12.19
N GLU A 72 11.72 23.80 11.08
CA GLU A 72 11.09 23.89 9.76
C GLU A 72 9.95 22.88 9.60
N LEU A 73 10.12 21.66 10.11
CA LEU A 73 9.05 20.65 10.13
C LEU A 73 7.87 21.10 10.99
N ALA A 74 8.13 21.64 12.19
CA ALA A 74 7.11 22.21 13.06
C ALA A 74 6.35 23.34 12.35
N ALA A 75 7.06 24.25 11.68
CA ALA A 75 6.45 25.34 10.93
C ALA A 75 5.60 24.88 9.73
N ILE A 76 5.84 23.68 9.18
CA ILE A 76 4.97 23.07 8.18
C ILE A 76 3.72 22.49 8.85
N VAL A 77 3.88 21.74 9.95
CA VAL A 77 2.76 21.08 10.66
C VAL A 77 1.80 22.09 11.29
N GLU A 78 2.32 23.22 11.80
CA GLU A 78 1.52 24.28 12.43
C GLU A 78 0.73 25.13 11.42
N ASP A 79 1.04 25.04 10.12
CA ASP A 79 0.38 25.79 9.05
C ASP A 79 -0.47 24.85 8.16
N PRO A 80 -1.81 24.92 8.24
CA PRO A 80 -2.70 24.04 7.48
C PRO A 80 -2.53 24.13 5.95
N GLU A 81 -2.19 25.30 5.41
CA GLU A 81 -2.01 25.48 3.97
C GLU A 81 -0.73 24.79 3.49
N ARG A 82 0.36 24.93 4.26
CA ARG A 82 1.64 24.28 3.95
C ARG A 82 1.54 22.77 4.08
N LEU A 83 0.96 22.32 5.18
CA LEU A 83 0.73 20.91 5.42
C LEU A 83 -0.15 20.34 4.30
N GLY A 84 -1.26 21.00 3.96
CA GLY A 84 -2.16 20.59 2.89
C GLY A 84 -1.47 20.44 1.52
N ALA A 85 -0.63 21.41 1.14
CA ALA A 85 0.12 21.37 -0.11
C ALA A 85 1.10 20.19 -0.15
N LEU A 86 1.86 19.97 0.93
CA LEU A 86 2.81 18.86 1.02
C LEU A 86 2.09 17.51 0.95
N LEU A 87 1.02 17.35 1.73
CA LEU A 87 0.24 16.11 1.77
C LEU A 87 -0.40 15.79 0.41
N HIS A 88 -0.83 16.81 -0.33
CA HIS A 88 -1.36 16.65 -1.67
C HIS A 88 -0.32 16.07 -2.64
N VAL A 89 0.89 16.64 -2.65
CA VAL A 89 1.98 16.14 -3.51
C VAL A 89 2.41 14.73 -3.08
N ARG A 90 2.55 14.48 -1.77
CA ARG A 90 2.83 13.14 -1.23
C ARG A 90 1.80 12.11 -1.70
N ASN A 91 0.51 12.41 -1.57
CA ASN A 91 -0.56 11.48 -1.99
C ASN A 91 -0.49 11.22 -3.49
N THR A 92 -0.23 12.25 -4.30
CA THR A 92 -0.07 12.11 -5.75
C THR A 92 1.07 11.17 -6.11
N VAL A 93 2.20 11.25 -5.40
CA VAL A 93 3.33 10.33 -5.57
C VAL A 93 2.92 8.89 -5.26
N TYR A 94 2.22 8.66 -4.15
CA TYR A 94 1.78 7.31 -3.77
C TYR A 94 0.72 6.73 -4.72
N ASP A 95 -0.25 7.54 -5.15
CA ASP A 95 -1.23 7.16 -6.16
C ASP A 95 -0.54 6.74 -7.45
N HIS A 96 0.46 7.51 -7.87
CA HIS A 96 1.22 7.22 -9.07
C HIS A 96 1.98 5.89 -8.95
N LEU A 97 2.74 5.70 -7.86
CA LEU A 97 3.47 4.45 -7.62
C LEU A 97 2.53 3.24 -7.55
N ALA A 98 1.40 3.39 -6.86
CA ALA A 98 0.41 2.33 -6.77
C ALA A 98 -0.15 1.96 -8.16
N LEU A 99 -0.25 2.90 -9.09
CA LEU A 99 -0.73 2.67 -10.45
C LEU A 99 0.32 2.09 -11.42
N GLU A 100 1.60 2.19 -11.10
CA GLU A 100 2.67 1.62 -11.94
C GLU A 100 2.80 0.09 -11.82
N GLY A 101 2.20 -0.52 -10.79
CA GLY A 101 2.17 -1.97 -10.64
C GLY A 101 1.43 -2.68 -11.78
N ARG A 102 1.90 -3.89 -12.12
CA ARG A 102 1.29 -4.79 -13.10
C ARG A 102 0.99 -6.14 -12.47
N VAL A 103 -0.07 -6.76 -12.96
CA VAL A 103 -0.59 -8.05 -12.51
C VAL A 103 -0.66 -8.96 -13.71
N LEU A 104 -0.04 -10.12 -13.63
CA LEU A 104 -0.14 -11.16 -14.64
C LEU A 104 -1.08 -12.25 -14.13
N ALA A 105 -2.34 -12.18 -14.55
CA ALA A 105 -3.33 -13.20 -14.22
C ALA A 105 -3.10 -14.47 -15.05
N LEU A 106 -2.85 -15.59 -14.36
CA LEU A 106 -2.53 -16.86 -15.00
C LEU A 106 -3.80 -17.54 -15.52
N CYS A 107 -3.80 -17.89 -16.80
CA CYS A 107 -4.96 -18.50 -17.46
C CYS A 107 -5.28 -19.87 -16.83
N PRO A 108 -6.56 -20.17 -16.52
CA PRO A 108 -6.97 -21.50 -16.05
C PRO A 108 -7.08 -22.55 -17.16
N HIS A 109 -7.09 -22.13 -18.43
CA HIS A 109 -7.33 -23.03 -19.58
C HIS A 109 -6.05 -23.55 -20.23
N CYS A 110 -4.89 -22.93 -19.96
CA CYS A 110 -3.60 -23.32 -20.52
C CYS A 110 -2.43 -22.87 -19.64
N ASP A 111 -1.28 -23.54 -19.74
CA ASP A 111 -0.15 -23.29 -18.84
C ASP A 111 0.64 -22.01 -19.13
N HIS A 112 0.63 -21.53 -20.38
CA HIS A 112 1.50 -20.45 -20.84
C HIS A 112 0.79 -19.08 -20.93
N GLY A 113 -0.53 -19.06 -20.86
CA GLY A 113 -1.33 -17.84 -21.00
C GLY A 113 -1.28 -16.95 -19.76
N ARG A 114 -0.96 -15.66 -19.96
CA ARG A 114 -0.98 -14.62 -18.93
C ARG A 114 -1.69 -13.38 -19.46
N ALA A 115 -2.66 -12.86 -18.71
CA ALA A 115 -3.29 -11.57 -19.01
C ALA A 115 -2.65 -10.50 -18.13
N GLU A 116 -2.08 -9.46 -18.75
CA GLU A 116 -1.51 -8.31 -18.03
C GLU A 116 -2.60 -7.29 -17.70
N LEU A 117 -2.66 -6.87 -16.44
CA LEU A 117 -3.65 -5.98 -15.86
C LEU A 117 -2.98 -5.01 -14.88
N ASP A 118 -3.69 -3.96 -14.49
CA ASP A 118 -3.29 -3.01 -13.47
C ASP A 118 -4.48 -2.72 -12.51
N LEU A 119 -4.26 -1.89 -11.49
CA LEU A 119 -5.35 -1.50 -10.57
C LEU A 119 -6.47 -0.73 -11.27
N THR A 120 -6.19 -0.01 -12.35
CA THR A 120 -7.21 0.74 -13.10
C THR A 120 -8.22 -0.22 -13.72
N PHE A 121 -7.75 -1.33 -14.29
CA PHE A 121 -8.63 -2.41 -14.74
C PHE A 121 -9.55 -2.86 -13.60
N TYR A 122 -9.01 -3.19 -12.43
CA TYR A 122 -9.81 -3.69 -11.31
C TYR A 122 -10.83 -2.67 -10.81
N TRP A 123 -10.46 -1.40 -10.71
CA TRP A 123 -11.38 -0.34 -10.29
C TRP A 123 -12.57 -0.21 -11.24
N LEU A 124 -12.31 -0.22 -12.55
CA LEU A 124 -13.35 -0.10 -13.56
C LEU A 124 -14.19 -1.37 -13.68
N ALA A 125 -13.54 -2.54 -13.71
CA ALA A 125 -14.18 -3.84 -13.89
C ALA A 125 -15.04 -4.22 -12.69
N LEU A 126 -14.58 -3.94 -11.47
CA LEU A 126 -15.26 -4.31 -10.21
C LEU A 126 -16.04 -3.14 -9.59
N ARG A 127 -16.06 -1.97 -10.24
CA ARG A 127 -16.75 -0.75 -9.77
C ARG A 127 -16.37 -0.35 -8.35
N LEU A 128 -15.09 -0.50 -8.04
CA LEU A 128 -14.55 -0.14 -6.74
C LEU A 128 -14.56 1.40 -6.63
N PRO A 129 -14.86 1.95 -5.44
CA PRO A 129 -14.74 3.39 -5.26
C PRO A 129 -13.28 3.82 -5.44
N PRO A 130 -13.02 5.06 -5.91
CA PRO A 130 -11.67 5.59 -5.85
C PRO A 130 -11.24 5.62 -4.39
N TRP A 131 -10.22 4.84 -4.05
CA TRP A 131 -9.63 4.91 -2.72
C TRP A 131 -8.67 6.09 -2.68
N ALA A 132 -9.22 7.28 -2.46
CA ALA A 132 -8.41 8.39 -2.04
C ALA A 132 -7.81 8.03 -0.67
N PHE A 133 -6.49 8.06 -0.57
CA PHE A 133 -5.83 8.36 0.69
C PHE A 133 -6.50 9.62 1.27
N THR A 134 -6.91 9.57 2.53
CA THR A 134 -7.96 10.46 3.06
C THR A 134 -7.67 11.94 2.83
N ASP A 135 -8.75 12.68 2.61
CA ASP A 135 -8.84 14.14 2.52
C ASP A 135 -8.52 14.87 3.84
N GLN A 136 -8.36 14.12 4.94
CA GLN A 136 -8.14 14.67 6.29
C GLN A 136 -6.67 14.77 6.70
N GLY A 137 -5.75 14.52 5.78
CA GLY A 137 -4.33 14.83 5.97
C GLY A 137 -3.58 14.06 7.06
N VAL A 138 -4.24 13.13 7.74
CA VAL A 138 -3.63 12.25 8.73
C VAL A 138 -3.83 10.82 8.26
N LEU A 139 -2.69 10.17 8.01
CA LEU A 139 -2.51 8.75 7.75
C LEU A 139 -3.37 8.15 6.62
N LEU A 140 -2.68 7.47 5.71
CA LEU A 140 -3.25 6.56 4.73
C LEU A 140 -4.37 5.76 5.45
N LYS A 141 -5.54 5.60 4.83
CA LYS A 141 -6.58 4.72 5.40
C LYS A 141 -5.91 3.45 5.92
N PRO A 142 -6.30 2.94 7.10
CA PRO A 142 -5.76 1.67 7.58
C PRO A 142 -5.74 0.67 6.42
N PRO A 143 -4.62 -0.01 6.16
CA PRO A 143 -4.52 -0.93 5.03
C PRO A 143 -5.70 -1.90 5.07
N LEU A 144 -6.27 -2.24 3.92
CA LEU A 144 -7.46 -3.09 3.85
C LEU A 144 -7.19 -4.47 4.45
N LEU A 145 -5.96 -4.95 4.38
CA LEU A 145 -5.51 -6.18 5.02
C LEU A 145 -5.40 -6.10 6.55
N ALA A 146 -5.43 -4.91 7.16
CA ALA A 146 -5.34 -4.76 8.60
C ALA A 146 -6.45 -5.52 9.33
N SER A 147 -7.64 -5.56 8.74
CA SER A 147 -8.82 -6.27 9.25
C SER A 147 -9.24 -7.38 8.28
N PRO A 148 -9.59 -8.57 8.76
CA PRO A 148 -9.94 -9.66 7.86
C PRO A 148 -11.29 -9.32 7.22
N LEU A 149 -11.29 -9.21 5.89
CA LEU A 149 -12.49 -8.96 5.12
C LEU A 149 -13.03 -10.28 4.57
N PRO A 150 -14.38 -10.43 4.50
CA PRO A 150 -14.99 -11.60 3.90
C PRO A 150 -14.60 -11.71 2.42
N SER A 151 -14.65 -12.93 1.87
CA SER A 151 -14.55 -13.13 0.43
C SER A 151 -15.70 -12.40 -0.28
N GLY A 152 -15.40 -11.77 -1.40
CA GLY A 152 -16.43 -11.20 -2.26
C GLY A 152 -17.23 -12.28 -3.00
N GLY A 153 -18.41 -11.92 -3.48
CA GLY A 153 -19.27 -12.75 -4.33
C GLY A 153 -18.56 -13.19 -5.61
N ARG A 154 -18.72 -14.47 -5.95
CA ARG A 154 -18.12 -15.13 -7.12
C ARG A 154 -19.23 -15.74 -7.97
N PRO A 155 -19.47 -15.24 -9.19
CA PRO A 155 -20.46 -15.79 -10.11
C PRO A 155 -20.15 -17.25 -10.47
N GLU A 156 -21.14 -18.12 -10.33
CA GLU A 156 -21.03 -19.53 -10.71
C GLU A 156 -20.77 -19.70 -12.22
N GLY A 157 -20.08 -20.78 -12.59
CA GLY A 157 -19.83 -21.13 -13.99
C GLY A 157 -18.74 -20.32 -14.69
N TRP A 158 -18.11 -19.34 -14.02
CA TRP A 158 -16.99 -18.57 -14.58
C TRP A 158 -15.64 -19.14 -14.13
N PRO A 159 -14.77 -19.58 -15.07
CA PRO A 159 -13.38 -19.93 -14.76
C PRO A 159 -12.66 -18.73 -14.15
N ARG A 160 -11.81 -18.98 -13.16
CA ARG A 160 -11.04 -17.96 -12.44
C ARG A 160 -9.55 -18.15 -12.71
N ALA A 161 -8.77 -17.09 -12.58
CA ALA A 161 -7.33 -17.18 -12.75
C ALA A 161 -6.74 -18.25 -11.81
N ARG A 162 -5.79 -19.04 -12.30
CA ARG A 162 -5.16 -20.09 -11.48
C ARG A 162 -4.12 -19.54 -10.50
N GLY A 163 -3.75 -18.27 -10.65
CA GLY A 163 -2.76 -17.57 -9.85
C GLY A 163 -2.44 -16.21 -10.44
N PHE A 164 -1.59 -15.46 -9.74
CA PHE A 164 -1.19 -14.11 -10.10
C PHE A 164 0.29 -13.94 -9.86
N ASP A 165 1.00 -13.49 -10.88
CA ASP A 165 2.34 -12.93 -10.71
C ASP A 165 2.22 -11.40 -10.67
N VAL A 166 3.12 -10.75 -9.93
CA VAL A 166 3.09 -9.30 -9.71
C VAL A 166 4.41 -8.69 -10.17
N ILE A 167 4.33 -7.54 -10.84
CA ILE A 167 5.50 -6.74 -11.20
C ILE A 167 5.28 -5.35 -10.64
N HIS A 168 6.23 -4.85 -9.86
CA HIS A 168 6.19 -3.50 -9.33
C HIS A 168 7.59 -2.88 -9.38
N PRO A 169 7.75 -1.63 -9.83
CA PRO A 169 9.06 -1.00 -10.01
C PRO A 169 9.92 -1.01 -8.74
N ASP A 170 9.29 -0.73 -7.59
CA ASP A 170 9.98 -0.72 -6.29
C ASP A 170 10.11 -2.10 -5.61
N ALA A 171 9.58 -3.16 -6.24
CA ALA A 171 9.62 -4.51 -5.67
C ALA A 171 9.77 -5.58 -6.77
N PRO A 172 10.87 -5.56 -7.55
CA PRO A 172 11.06 -6.41 -8.73
C PRO A 172 11.19 -7.91 -8.40
N GLY A 173 11.36 -8.26 -7.13
CA GLY A 173 11.48 -9.65 -6.65
C GLY A 173 10.15 -10.32 -6.31
N LEU A 174 9.04 -9.61 -6.36
CA LEU A 174 7.72 -10.17 -6.06
C LEU A 174 7.33 -11.14 -7.17
N ARG A 175 7.04 -12.39 -6.81
CA ARG A 175 6.77 -13.44 -7.81
C ARG A 175 5.33 -13.86 -7.86
N ALA A 176 4.62 -13.88 -6.74
CA ALA A 176 3.23 -14.31 -6.73
C ALA A 176 2.43 -13.70 -5.58
N LEU A 177 1.13 -13.56 -5.81
CA LEU A 177 0.15 -13.20 -4.78
C LEU A 177 -0.84 -14.35 -4.60
N ARG A 178 -1.01 -14.80 -3.34
CA ARG A 178 -1.88 -15.91 -2.93
C ARG A 178 -3.13 -15.40 -2.22
N SER A 179 -4.18 -16.19 -2.28
CA SER A 179 -5.42 -15.90 -1.56
C SER A 179 -5.25 -16.15 -0.07
N LEU A 180 -5.60 -15.16 0.74
CA LEU A 180 -5.68 -15.31 2.20
C LEU A 180 -6.95 -16.01 2.68
N GLN A 181 -7.86 -16.40 1.77
CA GLN A 181 -9.15 -17.01 2.11
C GLN A 181 -9.06 -18.53 2.34
N THR A 182 -7.88 -19.14 2.16
CA THR A 182 -7.67 -20.57 2.33
C THR A 182 -7.47 -20.96 3.80
N LEU A 183 -7.72 -22.22 4.16
CA LEU A 183 -7.40 -22.73 5.49
C LEU A 183 -5.89 -22.65 5.78
N GLU A 184 -5.07 -22.98 4.79
CA GLU A 184 -3.61 -22.92 4.90
C GLU A 184 -3.11 -21.50 5.19
N ALA A 185 -3.63 -20.49 4.49
CA ALA A 185 -3.27 -19.10 4.76
C ALA A 185 -3.62 -18.67 6.19
N ARG A 186 -4.78 -19.10 6.70
CA ARG A 186 -5.18 -18.82 8.09
C ARG A 186 -4.27 -19.49 9.11
N ILE A 187 -3.81 -20.72 8.84
CA ILE A 187 -2.83 -21.40 9.71
C ILE A 187 -1.51 -20.64 9.70
N ARG A 188 -0.98 -20.29 8.52
CA ARG A 188 0.27 -19.52 8.39
C ARG A 188 0.18 -18.15 9.06
N GLU A 189 -0.96 -17.47 8.98
CA GLU A 189 -1.19 -16.20 9.70
C GLU A 189 -1.11 -16.41 11.22
N GLN A 190 -1.78 -17.43 11.75
CA GLN A 190 -1.74 -17.76 13.20
C GLN A 190 -0.32 -18.12 13.67
N GLU A 191 0.40 -18.93 12.91
CA GLU A 191 1.79 -19.28 13.19
C GLU A 191 2.69 -18.04 13.14
N GLY A 192 2.46 -17.18 12.15
CA GLY A 192 3.18 -15.93 11.99
C GLY A 192 2.99 -14.97 13.16
N TRP A 193 1.76 -14.84 13.68
CA TRP A 193 1.50 -14.07 14.89
C TRP A 193 2.33 -14.59 16.08
N ARG A 194 2.40 -15.91 16.28
CA ARG A 194 3.18 -16.51 17.36
C ARG A 194 4.69 -16.31 17.18
N LEU A 195 5.16 -16.29 15.94
CA LEU A 195 6.59 -16.18 15.62
C LEU A 195 7.09 -14.73 15.70
N TRP A 196 6.33 -13.77 15.20
CA TRP A 196 6.82 -12.40 14.98
C TRP A 196 6.25 -11.35 15.93
N ALA A 197 5.17 -11.66 16.65
CA ALA A 197 4.61 -10.83 17.72
C ALA A 197 4.02 -11.71 18.84
N PRO A 198 4.86 -12.51 19.53
CA PRO A 198 4.42 -13.37 20.63
C PRO A 198 3.72 -12.57 21.74
N GLU A 199 2.69 -13.15 22.36
CA GLU A 199 1.94 -12.49 23.42
C GLU A 199 2.82 -12.25 24.66
N GLY A 200 2.82 -11.02 25.17
CA GLY A 200 3.50 -10.65 26.42
C GLY A 200 4.96 -10.21 26.26
N ASP A 201 5.56 -10.37 25.07
CA ASP A 201 6.94 -9.96 24.82
C ASP A 201 7.02 -8.50 24.35
N GLN A 202 8.12 -7.84 24.75
CA GLN A 202 8.51 -6.58 24.12
C GLN A 202 9.14 -6.86 22.75
N PRO A 203 8.79 -6.10 21.70
CA PRO A 203 9.39 -6.26 20.40
C PRO A 203 10.90 -5.98 20.46
N PRO A 204 11.71 -6.60 19.57
CA PRO A 204 13.11 -6.25 19.44
C PRO A 204 13.29 -4.75 19.16
N GLU A 205 14.44 -4.21 19.57
CA GLU A 205 14.84 -2.83 19.24
C GLU A 205 14.77 -2.60 17.72
N GLY A 206 14.14 -1.49 17.31
CA GLY A 206 13.84 -1.20 15.92
C GLY A 206 12.67 -2.02 15.34
N ARG A 207 11.87 -2.70 16.15
CA ARG A 207 10.66 -3.42 15.72
C ARG A 207 9.47 -3.13 16.63
N GLU A 208 9.48 -1.98 17.29
CA GLU A 208 8.47 -1.54 18.25
C GLU A 208 7.06 -1.52 17.63
N HIS A 209 6.96 -1.34 16.31
CA HIS A 209 5.71 -1.38 15.57
C HIS A 209 5.07 -2.76 15.46
N ARG A 210 5.81 -3.83 15.79
CA ARG A 210 5.35 -5.24 15.75
C ARG A 210 4.62 -5.65 17.02
N HIS A 211 3.83 -4.75 17.58
CA HIS A 211 2.77 -5.09 18.52
C HIS A 211 1.50 -5.47 17.76
N ARG A 212 0.47 -5.98 18.46
CA ARG A 212 -0.87 -6.23 17.90
C ARG A 212 -1.54 -4.91 17.48
N SER A 213 -1.08 -4.38 16.36
CA SER A 213 -1.60 -3.18 15.72
C SER A 213 -2.26 -3.54 14.38
N PRO A 214 -3.23 -2.74 13.91
CA PRO A 214 -3.80 -2.90 12.57
C PRO A 214 -2.72 -2.85 11.48
N ALA A 215 -1.69 -2.02 11.66
CA ALA A 215 -0.61 -1.86 10.68
C ALA A 215 0.30 -3.10 10.59
N PHE A 216 0.65 -3.71 11.73
CA PHE A 216 1.40 -4.95 11.72
C PHE A 216 0.56 -6.14 11.22
N SER A 217 -0.74 -6.16 11.53
CA SER A 217 -1.68 -7.14 10.97
C SER A 217 -1.67 -7.14 9.44
N ALA A 218 -1.71 -5.96 8.82
CA ALA A 218 -1.62 -5.82 7.37
C ALA A 218 -0.26 -6.30 6.83
N THR A 219 0.84 -5.93 7.49
CA THR A 219 2.20 -6.36 7.13
C THR A 219 2.33 -7.88 7.16
N LEU A 220 1.85 -8.51 8.23
CA LEU A 220 1.89 -9.95 8.41
C LEU A 220 1.05 -10.67 7.34
N ARG A 221 -0.18 -10.22 7.11
CA ARG A 221 -1.05 -10.82 6.10
C ARG A 221 -0.52 -10.69 4.70
N LEU A 222 0.06 -9.54 4.38
CA LEU A 222 0.72 -9.37 3.09
C LEU A 222 1.94 -10.30 2.98
N ALA A 223 2.71 -10.48 4.05
CA ALA A 223 3.82 -11.43 4.08
C ALA A 223 3.33 -12.87 3.82
N VAL A 224 2.21 -13.28 4.42
CA VAL A 224 1.57 -14.58 4.16
C VAL A 224 1.11 -14.70 2.70
N ALA A 225 0.45 -13.67 2.16
CA ALA A 225 -0.06 -13.65 0.79
C ALA A 225 1.07 -13.74 -0.26
N LEU A 226 2.23 -13.18 0.05
CA LEU A 226 3.41 -13.20 -0.80
C LEU A 226 4.36 -14.38 -0.53
N GLU A 227 4.05 -15.22 0.46
CA GLU A 227 4.91 -16.32 0.91
C GLU A 227 6.32 -15.85 1.30
N THR A 228 6.38 -14.72 2.04
CA THR A 228 7.62 -14.06 2.48
C THR A 228 7.57 -13.73 3.97
N THR A 229 8.55 -12.97 4.47
CA THR A 229 8.60 -12.53 5.89
C THR A 229 8.12 -11.09 6.06
N PRO A 230 7.64 -10.71 7.27
CA PRO A 230 7.35 -9.32 7.59
C PRO A 230 8.55 -8.38 7.39
N ASP A 231 9.78 -8.87 7.54
CA ASP A 231 11.01 -8.09 7.30
C ASP A 231 11.11 -7.62 5.83
N VAL A 232 10.72 -8.48 4.88
CA VAL A 232 10.71 -8.13 3.46
C VAL A 232 9.64 -7.09 3.17
N VAL A 233 8.45 -7.24 3.77
CA VAL A 233 7.35 -6.27 3.62
C VAL A 233 7.71 -4.92 4.26
N ASP A 234 8.32 -4.93 5.43
CA ASP A 234 8.81 -3.74 6.15
C ASP A 234 9.82 -2.93 5.32
N GLY A 235 10.59 -3.60 4.47
CA GLY A 235 11.57 -3.01 3.56
C GLY A 235 10.98 -2.46 2.26
N MET A 236 9.71 -2.74 1.95
CA MET A 236 9.07 -2.26 0.72
C MET A 236 8.84 -0.76 0.76
N SER A 237 8.76 -0.14 -0.42
CA SER A 237 8.25 1.22 -0.53
C SER A 237 6.75 1.26 -0.16
N VAL A 238 6.30 2.39 0.37
CA VAL A 238 4.88 2.58 0.71
C VAL A 238 3.97 2.38 -0.51
N GLY A 239 4.39 2.85 -1.69
CA GLY A 239 3.65 2.64 -2.94
C GLY A 239 3.46 1.16 -3.28
N ALA A 240 4.52 0.35 -3.18
CA ALA A 240 4.44 -1.09 -3.44
C ALA A 240 3.52 -1.81 -2.46
N PHE A 241 3.58 -1.45 -1.18
CA PHE A 241 2.71 -2.01 -0.15
C PHE A 241 1.24 -1.73 -0.43
N PHE A 242 0.88 -0.47 -0.74
CA PHE A 242 -0.52 -0.13 -1.03
C PHE A 242 -0.99 -0.71 -2.35
N PHE A 243 -0.14 -0.80 -3.38
CA PHE A 243 -0.49 -1.53 -4.59
C PHE A 243 -0.94 -2.97 -4.27
N LEU A 244 -0.16 -3.68 -3.45
CA LEU A 244 -0.43 -5.07 -3.09
C LEU A 244 -1.63 -5.24 -2.17
N ASP A 245 -1.80 -4.34 -1.20
CA ASP A 245 -2.94 -4.31 -0.28
C ASP A 245 -4.27 -4.13 -1.06
N LEU A 246 -4.31 -3.12 -1.94
CA LEU A 246 -5.46 -2.84 -2.80
C LEU A 246 -5.70 -3.95 -3.82
N LEU A 247 -4.62 -4.49 -4.39
CA LEU A 247 -4.72 -5.62 -5.32
C LEU A 247 -5.30 -6.84 -4.63
N HIS A 248 -4.79 -7.23 -3.46
CA HIS A 248 -5.33 -8.38 -2.73
C HIS A 248 -6.81 -8.18 -2.44
N PHE A 249 -7.21 -6.98 -1.99
CA PHE A 249 -8.62 -6.66 -1.80
C PHE A 249 -9.43 -6.85 -3.09
N ALA A 250 -8.96 -6.33 -4.23
CA ALA A 250 -9.65 -6.49 -5.51
C ALA A 250 -9.78 -7.97 -5.94
N LEU A 251 -8.74 -8.77 -5.71
CA LEU A 251 -8.71 -10.19 -6.08
C LEU A 251 -9.57 -11.08 -5.17
N ALA A 252 -9.64 -10.77 -3.87
CA ALA A 252 -10.20 -11.65 -2.85
C ALA A 252 -11.53 -11.17 -2.26
N ASN A 253 -11.70 -9.85 -2.10
CA ASN A 253 -12.74 -9.28 -1.24
C ASN A 253 -13.80 -8.50 -2.02
N ALA A 254 -13.48 -7.98 -3.20
CA ALA A 254 -14.43 -7.30 -4.05
C ALA A 254 -15.46 -8.27 -4.67
N ASP A 255 -16.72 -7.83 -4.76
CA ASP A 255 -17.80 -8.54 -5.46
C ASP A 255 -17.64 -8.43 -6.98
N VAL A 256 -17.87 -9.53 -7.70
CA VAL A 256 -17.99 -9.50 -9.17
C VAL A 256 -19.46 -9.42 -9.55
N VAL A 257 -19.97 -8.19 -9.70
CA VAL A 257 -21.39 -7.95 -10.02
C VAL A 257 -21.71 -8.15 -11.51
N ALA A 258 -20.75 -7.91 -12.41
CA ALA A 258 -20.91 -7.98 -13.86
C ALA A 258 -19.78 -8.81 -14.50
N PRO A 259 -19.84 -10.17 -14.40
CA PRO A 259 -18.73 -11.03 -14.80
C PRO A 259 -18.36 -10.93 -16.27
N GLU A 260 -19.31 -10.65 -17.16
CA GLU A 260 -19.05 -10.46 -18.58
C GLU A 260 -18.16 -9.25 -18.90
N ARG A 261 -18.18 -8.22 -18.04
CA ARG A 261 -17.32 -7.03 -18.12
C ARG A 261 -15.98 -7.24 -17.45
N ALA A 262 -15.98 -7.97 -16.34
CA ALA A 262 -14.76 -8.26 -15.57
C ALA A 262 -13.93 -9.40 -16.17
N ALA A 263 -14.50 -10.21 -17.07
CA ALA A 263 -13.78 -11.29 -17.72
C ALA A 263 -12.79 -10.79 -18.76
N VAL A 264 -11.60 -11.39 -18.74
CA VAL A 264 -10.53 -11.14 -19.70
C VAL A 264 -10.37 -12.35 -20.63
N ARG A 265 -9.73 -12.12 -21.78
CA ARG A 265 -9.38 -13.18 -22.74
C ARG A 265 -7.90 -13.52 -22.60
N CYS A 266 -7.59 -14.79 -22.54
CA CYS A 266 -6.21 -15.27 -22.58
C CYS A 266 -5.60 -14.95 -23.95
N PRO A 267 -4.45 -14.25 -24.03
CA PRO A 267 -3.82 -13.96 -25.32
C PRO A 267 -3.27 -15.20 -26.04
N ALA A 268 -3.09 -16.32 -25.35
CA ALA A 268 -2.52 -17.54 -25.91
C ALA A 268 -3.57 -18.54 -26.44
N CYS A 269 -4.72 -18.68 -25.76
CA CYS A 269 -5.74 -19.68 -26.11
C CYS A 269 -7.15 -19.11 -26.31
N ASP A 270 -7.32 -17.78 -26.20
CA ASP A 270 -8.60 -17.06 -26.28
C ASP A 270 -9.66 -17.46 -25.22
N GLY A 271 -9.29 -18.35 -24.29
CA GLY A 271 -10.15 -18.73 -23.17
C GLY A 271 -10.52 -17.53 -22.30
N ARG A 272 -11.81 -17.39 -21.98
CA ARG A 272 -12.34 -16.34 -21.10
C ARG A 272 -12.29 -16.78 -19.65
N PHE A 273 -11.89 -15.86 -18.76
CA PHE A 273 -11.83 -16.11 -17.32
C PHE A 273 -11.90 -14.80 -16.52
N LEU A 274 -12.26 -14.89 -15.24
CA LEU A 274 -12.24 -13.78 -14.30
C LEU A 274 -10.84 -13.66 -13.66
N PRO A 275 -10.18 -12.49 -13.71
CA PRO A 275 -8.84 -12.30 -13.16
C PRO A 275 -8.86 -12.03 -11.64
N ILE A 276 -9.53 -12.90 -10.88
CA ILE A 276 -9.68 -12.88 -9.42
C ILE A 276 -9.43 -14.28 -8.83
N PHE A 277 -9.31 -14.43 -7.49
CA PHE A 277 -9.14 -15.74 -6.84
C PHE A 277 -10.38 -16.63 -6.92
#